data_AF-A0AAE8UA89-F1
#
_entry.id   AF-A0AAE8UA89-F1
#
_cell.length_a   1.000
_cell.length_b   1.000
_cell.length_c   1.000
_cell.angle_alpha   90.00
_cell.angle_beta   90.00
_cell.angle_gamma   90.00
#
_symmetry.space_group_name_H-M   'P 1'
#
loop_
_entity.id
_entity.type
_entity.pdbx_description
1 polymer ?
#
loop_
_entity_poly.entity_id
_entity_poly.type
_entity_poly.pdbx_seq_one_letter_code
_entity_poly.pdbx_strand_id
1 'polypeptide(L)'
;KSRGNVLSMIQNPLLPVSEWGWTIDPTGMRILLNMLWDRYQKPLFIAGNGLGARDKLNEDMTVNDDYRINYINNHLYQVYEAIEDGVEVMGFTAWAPIDLVSNATAELDKRYGFIYVDHDDSGDGDYARYPKDSFYWFRDVITTNGETLIPFRCR
;
A
#
# COMPACT_ATOMS: atom_id res chain seq x y z
N LYS A 1 -20.53 1.79 13.51
CA LYS A 1 -19.36 1.58 12.62
C LYS A 1 -19.89 1.38 11.21
N SER A 2 -19.91 2.43 10.40
CA SER A 2 -20.40 2.40 9.02
C SER A 2 -19.43 1.60 8.15
N ARG A 3 -19.96 0.57 7.48
CA ARG A 3 -19.24 -0.20 6.46
C ARG A 3 -19.05 0.72 5.24
N GLY A 4 -17.81 0.92 4.80
CA GLY A 4 -17.54 1.58 3.53
C GLY A 4 -18.22 0.81 2.39
N ASN A 5 -18.96 1.52 1.54
CA ASN A 5 -19.62 1.01 0.33
C ASN A 5 -18.60 0.19 -0.50
N VAL A 6 -18.86 -1.02 -1.01
CA VAL A 6 -19.92 -1.47 -1.91
C VAL A 6 -20.07 -3.01 -1.78
N LEU A 7 -21.31 -3.53 -1.74
CA LEU A 7 -21.71 -4.94 -1.63
C LEU A 7 -21.37 -5.60 -0.27
N SER A 8 -22.23 -6.50 0.18
CA SER A 8 -21.97 -7.36 1.34
C SER A 8 -20.82 -8.32 1.02
N MET A 9 -19.59 -7.82 0.99
CA MET A 9 -18.40 -8.66 0.90
C MET A 9 -18.37 -9.50 2.16
N ILE A 10 -18.67 -10.79 2.01
CA ILE A 10 -18.44 -11.78 3.04
C ILE A 10 -16.95 -11.69 3.37
N GLN A 11 -16.64 -11.32 4.61
CA GLN A 11 -15.25 -11.27 5.05
C GLN A 11 -14.68 -12.68 5.01
N ASN A 12 -13.55 -12.85 4.33
CA ASN A 12 -12.83 -14.11 4.36
C ASN A 12 -12.19 -14.27 5.75
N PRO A 13 -12.59 -15.28 6.55
CA PRO A 13 -12.08 -15.44 7.92
C PRO A 13 -10.58 -15.79 7.97
N LEU A 14 -9.99 -16.17 6.84
CA LEU A 14 -8.57 -16.52 6.72
C LEU A 14 -7.66 -15.31 6.46
N LEU A 15 -8.24 -14.16 6.12
CA LEU A 15 -7.47 -12.99 5.70
C LEU A 15 -7.45 -11.91 6.80
N PRO A 16 -6.29 -11.29 7.04
CA PRO A 16 -6.19 -10.16 7.95
C PRO A 16 -6.94 -8.94 7.40
N VAL A 17 -7.33 -8.05 8.30
CA VAL A 17 -8.12 -6.86 7.99
C VAL A 17 -7.43 -5.64 8.60
N SER A 18 -7.32 -4.56 7.82
CA SER A 18 -6.79 -3.26 8.29
C SER A 18 -7.72 -2.61 9.32
N GLU A 19 -7.23 -1.55 9.97
CA GLU A 19 -8.01 -0.75 10.93
C GLU A 19 -9.32 -0.18 10.34
N TRP A 20 -9.35 0.05 9.03
CA TRP A 20 -10.53 0.53 8.29
C TRP A 20 -11.42 -0.59 7.72
N GLY A 21 -11.21 -1.85 8.13
CA GLY A 21 -12.05 -2.96 7.71
C GLY A 21 -11.72 -3.51 6.31
N TRP A 22 -10.61 -3.09 5.70
CA TRP A 22 -10.20 -3.59 4.38
C TRP A 22 -9.40 -4.87 4.52
N THR A 23 -9.82 -5.92 3.81
CA THR A 23 -9.11 -7.20 3.72
C THR A 23 -7.75 -7.00 3.06
N ILE A 24 -6.71 -7.62 3.62
CA ILE A 24 -5.35 -7.59 3.10
C ILE A 24 -5.07 -8.96 2.46
N ASP A 25 -4.94 -8.98 1.13
CA ASP A 25 -4.70 -10.19 0.34
C ASP A 25 -3.63 -9.96 -0.74
N PRO A 26 -2.34 -10.16 -0.40
CA PRO A 26 -1.27 -10.03 -1.38
C PRO A 26 -1.41 -11.01 -2.54
N THR A 27 -1.82 -12.27 -2.28
CA THR A 27 -1.96 -13.29 -3.32
C THR A 27 -3.08 -12.98 -4.31
N GLY A 28 -4.12 -12.28 -3.85
CA GLY A 28 -5.17 -11.73 -4.69
C GLY A 28 -4.63 -10.81 -5.81
N MET A 29 -3.50 -10.13 -5.57
CA MET A 29 -2.83 -9.32 -6.60
C MET A 29 -2.30 -10.19 -7.75
N ARG A 30 -1.55 -11.26 -7.45
CA ARG A 30 -1.03 -12.19 -8.47
C ARG A 30 -2.15 -12.84 -9.25
N ILE A 31 -3.21 -13.28 -8.56
CA ILE A 31 -4.40 -13.88 -9.18
C ILE A 31 -5.05 -12.88 -10.13
N LEU A 32 -5.28 -11.64 -9.68
CA LEU A 32 -5.91 -10.60 -10.50
C LEU A 32 -5.08 -10.28 -11.75
N LEU A 33 -3.75 -10.13 -11.61
CA LEU A 33 -2.87 -9.84 -12.73
C LEU A 33 -2.91 -10.94 -13.79
N ASN A 34 -2.79 -12.21 -13.37
CA ASN A 34 -2.91 -13.35 -14.27
C ASN A 34 -4.29 -13.38 -14.95
N MET A 35 -5.38 -13.21 -14.19
CA MET A 35 -6.73 -13.18 -14.75
C MET A 35 -6.95 -12.07 -15.79
N LEU A 36 -6.41 -10.87 -15.55
CA LEU A 36 -6.51 -9.75 -16.48
C LEU A 36 -5.65 -9.99 -17.73
N TRP A 37 -4.46 -10.55 -17.54
CA TRP A 37 -3.56 -10.89 -18.63
C TRP A 37 -4.15 -11.97 -19.55
N ASP A 38 -4.55 -13.12 -18.98
CA ASP A 38 -5.18 -14.22 -19.71
C ASP A 38 -6.38 -13.75 -20.53
N ARG A 39 -7.15 -12.81 -19.97
CA ARG A 39 -8.37 -12.30 -20.60
C ARG A 39 -8.10 -11.30 -21.71
N TYR A 40 -7.18 -10.37 -21.51
CA TYR A 40 -7.04 -9.19 -22.38
C TYR A 40 -5.77 -9.15 -23.22
N GLN A 41 -4.70 -9.82 -22.78
CA GLN A 41 -3.40 -9.82 -23.46
C GLN A 41 -2.93 -8.38 -23.82
N LYS A 42 -3.09 -7.48 -22.84
CA LYS A 42 -2.64 -6.09 -22.91
C LYS A 42 -1.76 -5.79 -21.71
N PRO A 43 -0.67 -5.03 -21.88
CA PRO A 43 0.21 -4.65 -20.78
C PRO A 43 -0.58 -4.01 -19.63
N LEU A 44 -0.30 -4.43 -18.41
CA LEU A 44 -1.01 -3.97 -17.21
C LEU A 44 -0.18 -2.92 -16.47
N PHE A 45 -0.86 -1.95 -15.87
CA PHE A 45 -0.23 -0.92 -15.04
C PHE A 45 -0.96 -0.85 -13.70
N ILE A 46 -0.23 -1.00 -12.59
CA ILE A 46 -0.79 -0.88 -11.26
C ILE A 46 -0.76 0.60 -10.87
N ALA A 47 -1.86 1.31 -11.18
CA ALA A 47 -1.95 2.76 -11.01
C ALA A 47 -2.10 3.22 -9.55
N GLY A 48 -2.40 2.30 -8.63
CA GLY A 48 -2.58 2.63 -7.23
C GLY A 48 -2.71 1.41 -6.35
N ASN A 49 -1.83 1.30 -5.36
CA ASN A 49 -1.93 0.36 -4.26
C ASN A 49 -1.29 0.96 -3.00
N GLY A 50 -1.86 0.70 -1.82
CA GLY A 50 -1.32 1.23 -0.57
C GLY A 50 -2.16 0.87 0.65
N LEU A 51 -1.58 1.07 1.82
CA LEU A 51 -2.21 0.83 3.11
C LEU A 51 -2.45 2.15 3.83
N GLY A 52 -3.72 2.41 4.14
CA GLY A 52 -4.13 3.50 5.02
C GLY A 52 -4.05 3.05 6.47
N ALA A 53 -3.27 3.76 7.28
CA ALA A 53 -3.08 3.49 8.70
C ALA A 53 -2.92 4.81 9.47
N ARG A 54 -3.11 4.77 10.79
CA ARG A 54 -2.77 5.91 11.65
C ARG A 54 -1.28 5.91 11.93
N ASP A 55 -0.59 6.96 11.51
CA ASP A 55 0.83 7.14 11.80
C ASP A 55 1.01 8.06 13.01
N LYS A 56 2.06 7.80 13.79
CA LYS A 56 2.49 8.66 14.88
C LYS A 56 3.92 9.12 14.61
N LEU A 57 4.14 10.43 14.65
CA LEU A 57 5.47 11.01 14.55
C LEU A 57 6.24 10.74 15.85
N ASN A 58 7.44 10.19 15.71
CA ASN A 58 8.34 9.89 16.82
C ASN A 58 9.18 11.12 17.21
N GLU A 59 9.88 11.03 18.35
CA GLU A 59 10.73 12.13 18.87
C GLU A 59 11.90 12.50 17.94
N ASP A 60 12.33 11.57 17.09
CA ASP A 60 13.38 11.74 16.07
C ASP A 60 12.84 12.25 14.72
N MET A 61 11.56 12.65 14.66
CA MET A 61 10.91 13.17 13.47
C MET A 61 10.83 12.16 12.31
N THR A 62 10.64 10.87 12.61
CA THR A 62 10.28 9.81 11.65
C THR A 62 8.96 9.12 12.05
N VAL A 63 8.50 8.21 11.21
CA VAL A 63 7.42 7.27 11.53
C VAL A 63 7.93 5.85 11.26
N ASN A 64 7.83 5.00 12.28
CA ASN A 64 8.15 3.57 12.17
C ASN A 64 6.94 2.82 11.60
N ASP A 65 6.84 2.78 10.27
CA ASP A 65 5.67 2.25 9.56
C ASP A 65 5.89 0.88 8.92
N ASP A 66 6.43 -0.05 9.71
CA ASP A 66 6.67 -1.45 9.31
C ASP A 66 5.41 -2.14 8.75
N TYR A 67 4.22 -1.79 9.23
CA TYR A 67 2.96 -2.31 8.68
C TYR A 67 2.75 -1.93 7.21
N ARG A 68 3.16 -0.71 6.83
CA ARG A 68 3.06 -0.20 5.46
C ARG A 68 4.12 -0.84 4.58
N ILE A 69 5.36 -0.93 5.08
CA ILE A 69 6.46 -1.66 4.42
C ILE A 69 6.03 -3.11 4.14
N ASN A 70 5.57 -3.84 5.16
CA ASN A 70 5.14 -5.23 5.01
C ASN A 70 3.99 -5.37 4.01
N TYR A 71 2.99 -4.49 4.06
CA TYR A 71 1.88 -4.53 3.10
C TYR A 71 2.39 -4.38 1.67
N ILE A 72 3.14 -3.32 1.38
CA ILE A 72 3.58 -3.02 0.00
C ILE A 72 4.61 -4.06 -0.46
N ASN A 73 5.55 -4.47 0.39
CA ASN A 73 6.51 -5.54 0.09
C ASN A 73 5.77 -6.82 -0.36
N ASN A 74 4.78 -7.26 0.41
CA ASN A 74 4.06 -8.48 0.10
C ASN A 74 3.29 -8.39 -1.22
N HIS A 75 2.68 -7.24 -1.53
CA HIS A 75 1.99 -7.06 -2.81
C HIS A 75 2.97 -6.96 -3.97
N LEU A 76 4.08 -6.23 -3.84
CA LEU A 76 5.12 -6.14 -4.87
C LEU A 76 5.79 -7.48 -5.15
N TYR A 77 6.02 -8.30 -4.12
CA TYR A 77 6.54 -9.64 -4.32
C TYR A 77 5.57 -10.51 -5.13
N GLN A 78 4.25 -10.33 -4.94
CA GLN A 78 3.23 -11.02 -5.75
C GLN A 78 3.13 -10.46 -7.18
N VAL A 79 3.47 -9.18 -7.39
CA VAL A 79 3.63 -8.61 -8.74
C VAL A 79 4.85 -9.22 -9.43
N TYR A 80 5.98 -9.35 -8.72
CA TYR A 80 7.16 -10.04 -9.24
C TYR A 80 6.82 -11.48 -9.66
N GLU A 81 6.14 -12.24 -8.80
CA GLU A 81 5.70 -13.60 -9.14
C GLU A 81 4.76 -13.64 -10.35
N ALA A 82 3.90 -12.64 -10.55
CA ALA A 82 3.06 -12.55 -11.75
C ALA A 82 3.87 -12.23 -13.01
N ILE A 83 4.94 -11.45 -12.90
CA ILE A 83 5.88 -11.22 -14.01
C ILE A 83 6.60 -12.53 -14.37
N GLU A 84 7.00 -13.32 -13.37
CA GLU A 84 7.57 -14.67 -13.57
C GLU A 84 6.56 -15.65 -14.20
N ASP A 85 5.25 -15.48 -13.93
CA ASP A 85 4.18 -16.21 -14.62
C ASP A 85 4.00 -15.80 -16.10
N GLY A 86 4.66 -14.73 -16.54
CA GLY A 86 4.61 -14.22 -17.92
C GLY A 86 3.65 -13.05 -18.16
N VAL A 87 3.15 -12.42 -17.09
CA VAL A 87 2.32 -11.21 -17.20
C VAL A 87 3.17 -9.99 -17.53
N GLU A 88 2.82 -9.23 -18.56
CA GLU A 88 3.49 -7.97 -18.86
C GLU A 88 2.96 -6.84 -17.96
N VAL A 89 3.77 -6.45 -16.98
CA VAL A 89 3.50 -5.34 -16.06
C VAL A 89 4.41 -4.15 -16.39
N MET A 90 3.80 -3.03 -16.79
CA MET A 90 4.51 -1.80 -17.18
C MET A 90 5.13 -1.08 -15.98
N GLY A 91 4.51 -1.19 -14.81
CA GLY A 91 4.95 -0.48 -13.62
C GLY A 91 3.95 -0.51 -12.48
N PHE A 92 4.39 0.07 -11.36
CA PHE A 92 3.66 0.18 -10.11
C PHE A 92 3.78 1.59 -9.56
N THR A 93 2.65 2.20 -9.22
CA THR A 93 2.59 3.46 -8.48
C THR A 93 1.87 3.25 -7.17
N ALA A 94 2.56 3.53 -6.06
CA ALA A 94 1.94 3.60 -4.75
C ALA A 94 0.82 4.66 -4.77
N TRP A 95 -0.31 4.38 -4.13
CA TRP A 95 -1.51 5.22 -4.20
C TRP A 95 -1.24 6.69 -3.84
N ALA A 96 -0.44 6.93 -2.80
CA ALA A 96 -0.02 8.26 -2.41
C ALA A 96 1.40 8.17 -1.83
N PRO A 97 2.42 8.80 -2.46
CA PRO A 97 3.78 8.82 -1.92
C PRO A 97 3.94 9.82 -0.78
N ILE A 98 3.05 10.79 -0.65
CA ILE A 98 2.98 11.79 0.42
C ILE A 98 1.59 11.75 1.06
N ASP A 99 1.51 12.03 2.36
CA ASP A 99 0.22 12.13 3.05
C ASP A 99 -0.68 13.19 2.39
N LEU A 100 -1.96 12.86 2.26
CA LEU A 100 -2.98 13.66 1.60
C LEU A 100 -4.32 13.51 2.32
N VAL A 101 -5.24 14.44 2.06
CA VAL A 101 -6.61 14.35 2.56
C VAL A 101 -7.31 13.16 1.91
N SER A 102 -7.80 12.21 2.72
CA SER A 102 -8.39 10.98 2.18
C SER A 102 -9.70 11.24 1.41
N ASN A 103 -9.88 10.55 0.29
CA ASN A 103 -11.02 10.77 -0.61
C ASN A 103 -12.38 10.38 -0.01
N ALA A 104 -12.42 9.38 0.88
CA ALA A 104 -13.68 8.81 1.37
C ALA A 104 -14.25 9.55 2.60
N THR A 105 -13.37 9.97 3.52
CA THR A 105 -13.76 10.54 4.81
C THR A 105 -13.27 11.98 4.98
N ALA A 106 -12.49 12.51 4.03
CA ALA A 106 -11.83 13.82 4.16
C ALA A 106 -10.93 13.93 5.41
N GLU A 107 -10.43 12.79 5.89
CA GLU A 107 -9.55 12.68 7.06
C GLU A 107 -8.07 12.67 6.62
N LEU A 108 -7.22 13.33 7.41
CA LEU A 108 -5.75 13.31 7.38
C LEU A 108 -5.18 12.26 8.32
N ASP A 109 -5.94 11.82 9.34
CA ASP A 109 -5.50 10.76 10.26
C ASP A 109 -5.33 9.40 9.56
N LYS A 110 -5.99 9.22 8.41
CA LYS A 110 -5.79 8.05 7.53
C LYS A 110 -4.66 8.31 6.53
N ARG A 111 -3.45 7.91 6.89
CA ARG A 111 -2.23 8.22 6.15
C ARG A 111 -1.77 7.07 5.26
N TYR A 112 -1.29 7.41 4.08
CA TYR A 112 -0.82 6.44 3.07
C TYR A 112 0.63 6.69 2.64
N GLY A 113 1.14 7.92 2.84
CA GLY A 113 2.39 8.38 2.28
C GLY A 113 3.61 7.64 2.81
N PHE A 114 4.69 7.70 2.05
CA PHE A 114 6.04 7.48 2.54
C PHE A 114 6.61 8.76 3.19
N ILE A 115 5.98 9.90 2.92
CA ILE A 115 6.32 11.20 3.48
C ILE A 115 5.17 11.62 4.39
N TYR A 116 5.48 11.77 5.68
CA TYR A 116 4.56 12.30 6.67
C TYR A 116 4.39 13.81 6.46
N VAL A 117 3.15 14.30 6.58
CA VAL A 117 2.86 15.74 6.60
C VAL A 117 2.31 16.08 7.98
N ASP A 118 2.95 17.03 8.67
CA ASP A 118 2.50 17.53 9.97
C ASP A 118 1.26 18.40 9.81
N HIS A 119 0.12 17.71 9.73
CA HIS A 119 -1.20 18.31 9.72
C HIS A 119 -2.23 17.26 10.14
N ASP A 120 -3.12 17.59 11.06
CA ASP A 120 -4.16 16.69 11.57
C ASP A 120 -5.59 17.14 11.25
N ASP A 121 -6.57 16.32 11.62
CA ASP A 121 -7.99 16.59 11.38
C ASP A 121 -8.55 17.77 12.21
N SER A 122 -7.83 18.22 13.24
CA SER A 122 -8.19 19.42 14.02
C SER A 122 -7.71 20.71 13.34
N GLY A 123 -6.90 20.58 12.29
CA GLY A 123 -6.26 21.69 11.60
C GLY A 123 -4.95 22.15 12.24
N ASP A 124 -4.42 21.40 13.20
CA ASP A 124 -3.14 21.68 13.83
C ASP A 124 -1.99 21.11 12.97
N GLY A 125 -0.79 21.70 13.10
CA GLY A 125 0.43 21.32 12.38
C GLY A 125 0.97 22.42 11.45
N ASP A 126 2.26 22.34 11.12
CA ASP A 126 2.97 23.36 10.32
C ASP A 126 3.17 22.96 8.84
N TYR A 127 2.58 21.85 8.43
CA TYR A 127 2.77 21.19 7.13
C TYR A 127 4.22 20.76 6.86
N ALA A 128 5.10 20.66 7.84
CA ALA A 128 6.43 20.12 7.63
C ALA A 128 6.36 18.68 7.11
N ARG A 129 7.38 18.28 6.34
CA ARG A 129 7.45 16.99 5.68
C ARG A 129 8.57 16.17 6.29
N TYR A 130 8.25 14.96 6.70
CA TYR A 130 9.19 14.05 7.35
C TYR A 130 9.21 12.71 6.61
N PRO A 131 10.37 12.22 6.16
CA PRO A 131 10.46 10.89 5.56
C PRO A 131 10.18 9.83 6.63
N LYS A 132 9.28 8.89 6.32
CA LYS A 132 9.01 7.71 7.16
C LYS A 132 10.06 6.63 6.87
N ASP A 133 10.09 5.56 7.66
CA ASP A 133 10.99 4.44 7.38
C ASP A 133 10.72 3.82 5.99
N SER A 134 9.44 3.74 5.62
CA SER A 134 9.00 3.29 4.30
C SER A 134 9.52 4.14 3.13
N PHE A 135 9.91 5.40 3.36
CA PHE A 135 10.55 6.25 2.35
C PHE A 135 11.89 5.65 1.92
N TYR A 136 12.75 5.34 2.89
CA TYR A 136 14.07 4.79 2.64
C TYR A 136 13.97 3.36 2.09
N TRP A 137 13.05 2.56 2.64
CA TRP A 137 12.76 1.23 2.10
C TRP A 137 12.32 1.29 0.63
N PHE A 138 11.37 2.16 0.27
CA PHE A 138 10.87 2.22 -1.11
C PHE A 138 11.90 2.81 -2.08
N ARG A 139 12.76 3.75 -1.62
CA ARG A 139 13.95 4.18 -2.35
C ARG A 139 14.82 2.98 -2.69
N ASP A 140 15.12 2.13 -1.72
CA ASP A 140 16.00 0.97 -1.91
C ASP A 140 15.39 -0.01 -2.90
N VAL A 141 14.09 -0.33 -2.77
CA VAL A 141 13.34 -1.16 -3.73
C VAL A 141 13.45 -0.62 -5.15
N ILE A 142 13.27 0.68 -5.37
CA ILE A 142 13.40 1.29 -6.70
C ILE A 142 14.85 1.19 -7.20
N THR A 143 15.84 1.55 -6.38
CA THR A 143 17.24 1.58 -6.79
C THR A 143 17.80 0.20 -7.13
N THR A 144 17.27 -0.85 -6.50
CA THR A 144 17.66 -2.24 -6.78
C THR A 144 16.68 -2.93 -7.72
N ASN A 145 15.76 -2.20 -8.35
CA ASN A 145 14.72 -2.75 -9.23
C ASN A 145 14.01 -3.99 -8.63
N GLY A 146 13.69 -3.93 -7.34
CA GLY A 146 12.98 -5.00 -6.61
C GLY A 146 13.85 -6.08 -5.96
N GLU A 147 15.18 -6.11 -6.15
CA GLU A 147 16.04 -7.16 -5.55
C GLU A 147 16.04 -7.17 -4.01
N THR A 148 15.69 -6.06 -3.37
CA THR A 148 15.60 -5.95 -1.90
C THR A 148 14.26 -6.42 -1.32
N LEU A 149 13.31 -6.84 -2.17
CA LEU A 149 12.04 -7.38 -1.70
C LEU A 149 12.23 -8.68 -0.92
N ILE A 150 11.51 -8.80 0.19
CA ILE A 150 11.56 -9.99 1.04
C ILE A 150 10.51 -11.00 0.55
N PRO A 151 10.89 -12.28 0.32
CA PRO A 151 9.95 -13.29 -0.13
C PRO A 151 8.72 -13.44 0.76
N PHE A 152 7.55 -13.32 0.15
CA PHE A 152 6.28 -13.54 0.84
C PHE A 152 6.07 -15.04 1.09
N ARG A 153 5.95 -15.44 2.35
CA ARG A 153 5.55 -16.80 2.73
C ARG A 153 4.14 -16.76 3.29
N CYS A 154 3.18 -17.39 2.61
CA CYS A 154 1.88 -17.67 3.20
C CYS A 154 2.08 -18.43 4.50
N ARG A 155 1.48 -17.92 5.59
CA ARG A 155 1.37 -18.67 6.86
C ARG A 155 0.12 -19.54 6.83
#